data_AF-A0A9Q9ERQ2-F1
#
_entry.id   AF-A0A9Q9ERQ2-F1
#
_cell.length_a   1.000
_cell.length_b   1.000
_cell.length_c   1.000
_cell.angle_alpha   90.00
_cell.angle_beta   90.00
_cell.angle_gamma   90.00
#
_symmetry.space_group_name_H-M   'P 1'
#
loop_
_entity.id
_entity.type
_entity.pdbx_description
1 polymer ?
#
loop_
_entity_poly.entity_id
_entity_poly.type
_entity_poly.pdbx_seq_one_letter_code
_entity_poly.pdbx_strand_id
1 'polypeptide(L)'
;MGWTIMYGGVYAEMLGSLLCPLKIGEEYVFAAPMHEDSVVQLMPLENYGITLKWALENFEKSNSHVVDAGAIPVTWPDIVEAFVRVTGKQARTMFVSQEQWFEGATKKGMDPDAPLPMGSNPGDPATFLFRKTFGAWGGTCGRITREVMRLAGEMSLPQEDDQQPWKSG
;
A
#
# COMPACT_ATOMS: atom_id res chain seq x y z
N MET A 1 -21.70 9.75 22.19
CA MET A 1 -20.58 8.84 21.86
C MET A 1 -19.58 9.61 21.03
N GLY A 2 -18.31 9.60 21.41
CA GLY A 2 -17.25 10.15 20.57
C GLY A 2 -16.49 9.05 19.84
N TRP A 3 -15.90 9.38 18.70
CA TRP A 3 -15.18 8.44 17.84
C TRP A 3 -13.93 9.11 17.28
N THR A 4 -12.92 8.32 16.97
CA THR A 4 -11.74 8.78 16.22
C THR A 4 -11.43 7.71 15.19
N ILE A 5 -11.21 8.10 13.94
CA ILE A 5 -10.79 7.19 12.88
C ILE A 5 -9.31 7.43 12.64
N MET A 6 -8.49 6.41 12.83
CA MET A 6 -7.09 6.45 12.39
C MET A 6 -7.00 5.86 10.99
N TYR A 7 -6.30 6.54 10.11
CA TYR A 7 -5.93 6.00 8.82
C TYR A 7 -4.42 5.95 8.68
N GLY A 8 -3.95 5.04 7.85
CA GLY A 8 -2.54 4.90 7.57
C GLY A 8 -2.31 4.26 6.21
N GLY A 9 -1.08 3.82 6.01
CA GLY A 9 -0.61 3.27 4.75
C GLY A 9 -0.24 1.80 4.82
N VAL A 10 0.47 1.38 3.79
CA VAL A 10 1.14 0.09 3.71
C VAL A 10 2.22 0.01 4.77
N TYR A 11 2.29 -1.09 5.51
CA TYR A 11 3.30 -1.23 6.55
C TYR A 11 4.70 -1.22 5.94
N ALA A 12 5.57 -0.34 6.42
CA ALA A 12 6.95 -0.24 5.93
C ALA A 12 7.71 -1.57 6.11
N GLU A 13 7.36 -2.33 7.16
CA GLU A 13 7.87 -3.65 7.49
C GLU A 13 7.58 -4.69 6.41
N MET A 14 6.60 -4.44 5.52
CA MET A 14 6.35 -5.32 4.37
C MET A 14 7.51 -5.29 3.36
N LEU A 15 8.38 -4.28 3.38
CA LEU A 15 9.65 -4.27 2.63
C LEU A 15 10.61 -5.38 3.09
N GLY A 16 10.41 -5.94 4.29
CA GLY A 16 11.15 -7.12 4.77
C GLY A 16 10.47 -8.46 4.45
N SER A 17 9.23 -8.45 3.96
CA SER A 17 8.43 -9.66 3.70
C SER A 17 7.80 -9.63 2.30
N LEU A 18 6.52 -9.24 2.19
CA LEU A 18 5.76 -9.31 0.94
C LEU A 18 6.35 -8.44 -0.17
N LEU A 19 6.75 -7.22 0.16
CA LEU A 19 7.33 -6.23 -0.76
C LEU A 19 8.85 -6.32 -0.84
N CYS A 20 9.45 -7.33 -0.21
CA CYS A 20 10.90 -7.54 -0.24
C CYS A 20 11.39 -7.75 -1.69
N PRO A 21 12.53 -7.14 -2.07
CA PRO A 21 13.07 -7.29 -3.42
C PRO A 21 13.46 -8.74 -3.73
N LEU A 22 13.36 -9.10 -5.01
CA LEU A 22 13.93 -10.34 -5.52
C LEU A 22 15.43 -10.14 -5.78
N LYS A 23 16.26 -11.08 -5.34
CA LYS A 23 17.68 -11.08 -5.70
C LYS A 23 17.88 -11.82 -7.02
N ILE A 24 18.37 -11.11 -8.04
CA ILE A 24 18.70 -11.67 -9.37
C ILE A 24 20.19 -11.43 -9.61
N GLY A 25 20.99 -12.49 -9.45
CA GLY A 25 22.46 -12.36 -9.45
C GLY A 25 22.92 -11.49 -8.26
N GLU A 26 23.59 -10.38 -8.56
CA GLU A 26 24.05 -9.40 -7.56
C GLU A 26 23.09 -8.21 -7.37
N GLU A 27 22.07 -8.08 -8.23
CA GLU A 27 21.11 -6.97 -8.22
C GLU A 27 19.84 -7.33 -7.44
N TYR A 28 19.28 -6.35 -6.74
CA TYR A 28 17.99 -6.43 -6.06
C TYR A 28 16.88 -5.76 -6.88
N VAL A 29 15.80 -6.49 -7.12
CA VAL A 29 14.70 -6.05 -7.98
C VAL A 29 13.44 -5.84 -7.16
N PHE A 30 13.00 -4.59 -7.05
CA PHE A 30 11.74 -4.21 -6.43
C PHE A 30 10.62 -4.28 -7.47
N ALA A 31 9.90 -5.41 -7.47
CA ALA A 31 8.78 -5.64 -8.38
C ALA A 31 7.49 -5.00 -7.83
N ALA A 32 6.90 -4.10 -8.61
CA ALA A 32 5.76 -3.27 -8.24
C ALA A 32 4.58 -3.51 -9.20
N PRO A 33 3.40 -3.95 -8.71
CA PRO A 33 2.23 -4.18 -9.56
C PRO A 33 1.42 -2.88 -9.78
N MET A 34 2.09 -1.79 -10.13
CA MET A 34 1.47 -0.47 -10.25
C MET A 34 2.18 0.43 -11.29
N HIS A 35 1.55 1.55 -11.64
CA HIS A 35 2.12 2.54 -12.57
C HIS A 35 3.39 3.16 -12.00
N GLU A 36 4.30 3.63 -12.86
CA GLU A 36 5.60 4.12 -12.42
C GLU A 36 5.54 5.34 -11.50
N ASP A 37 4.57 6.21 -11.76
CA ASP A 37 4.32 7.38 -10.93
C ASP A 37 3.57 7.07 -9.62
N SER A 38 3.26 5.80 -9.35
CA SER A 38 2.40 5.45 -8.21
C SER A 38 3.06 5.81 -6.87
N VAL A 39 2.37 6.63 -6.09
CA VAL A 39 2.72 6.97 -4.72
C VAL A 39 2.18 5.91 -3.77
N VAL A 40 3.09 5.30 -3.04
CA VAL A 40 2.83 4.39 -1.93
C VAL A 40 2.88 5.18 -0.63
N GLN A 41 1.85 5.05 0.19
CA GLN A 41 1.84 5.57 1.55
C GLN A 41 2.50 4.51 2.45
N LEU A 42 3.77 4.67 2.80
CA LEU A 42 4.44 3.74 3.73
C LEU A 42 4.24 4.21 5.17
N MET A 43 3.91 3.28 6.05
CA MET A 43 3.62 3.53 7.45
C MET A 43 4.44 2.59 8.34
N PRO A 44 5.38 3.09 9.14
CA PRO A 44 5.99 2.28 10.20
C PRO A 44 4.91 1.78 11.17
N LEU A 45 4.91 0.49 11.53
CA LEU A 45 3.90 -0.08 12.42
C LEU A 45 3.88 0.61 13.80
N GLU A 46 5.04 1.05 14.27
CA GLU A 46 5.17 1.78 15.54
C GLU A 46 4.30 3.05 15.58
N ASN A 47 4.14 3.72 14.44
CA ASN A 47 3.37 4.96 14.36
C ASN A 47 1.88 4.75 14.67
N TYR A 48 1.31 3.58 14.39
CA TYR A 48 -0.07 3.28 14.80
C TYR A 48 -0.21 3.29 16.32
N GLY A 49 0.75 2.70 17.03
CA GLY A 49 0.75 2.68 18.50
C GLY A 49 0.91 4.09 19.10
N ILE A 50 1.83 4.88 18.54
CA ILE A 50 2.06 6.27 18.95
C ILE A 50 0.80 7.12 18.71
N THR A 51 0.19 7.00 17.53
CA THR A 51 -0.99 7.78 17.15
C THR A 51 -2.21 7.39 17.98
N LEU A 52 -2.41 6.08 18.23
CA LEU A 52 -3.48 5.59 19.09
C LEU A 52 -3.33 6.15 20.51
N LYS A 53 -2.13 6.07 21.08
CA LYS A 53 -1.85 6.63 22.39
C LYS A 53 -2.17 8.12 22.43
N TRP A 54 -1.69 8.88 21.45
CA TRP A 54 -1.96 10.32 21.35
C TRP A 54 -3.46 10.62 21.29
N ALA A 55 -4.22 9.89 20.47
CA ALA A 55 -5.67 10.09 20.33
C ALA A 55 -6.42 9.82 21.65
N LEU A 56 -6.04 8.76 22.37
CA LEU A 56 -6.63 8.44 23.67
C LEU A 56 -6.29 9.50 24.73
N GLU A 57 -5.05 10.00 24.74
CA GLU A 57 -4.60 11.07 25.66
C GLU A 57 -5.16 12.45 25.31
N ASN A 58 -5.58 12.66 24.06
CA ASN A 58 -6.07 13.94 23.53
C ASN A 58 -7.48 13.81 22.95
N PHE A 59 -8.36 13.07 23.63
CA PHE A 59 -9.69 12.74 23.10
C PHE A 59 -10.50 13.99 22.69
N GLU A 60 -10.44 15.07 23.46
CA GLU A 60 -11.12 16.33 23.11
C GLU A 60 -10.66 16.92 21.76
N LYS A 61 -9.43 16.62 21.32
CA LYS A 61 -8.88 17.05 20.03
C LYS A 61 -9.10 16.03 18.92
N SER A 62 -9.19 14.74 19.25
CA SER A 62 -9.33 13.67 18.26
C SER A 62 -10.78 13.24 18.04
N ASN A 63 -11.70 13.61 18.94
CA ASN A 63 -13.09 13.21 18.87
C ASN A 63 -13.75 13.80 17.61
N SER A 64 -14.48 12.95 16.91
CA SER A 64 -15.15 13.24 15.62
C SER A 64 -14.19 13.65 14.51
N HIS A 65 -12.91 13.25 14.62
CA HIS A 65 -11.88 13.52 13.63
C HIS A 65 -11.27 12.24 13.05
N VAL A 66 -10.74 12.40 11.85
CA VAL A 66 -9.89 11.45 11.16
C VAL A 66 -8.44 11.88 11.39
N VAL A 67 -7.60 10.99 11.88
CA VAL A 67 -6.20 11.26 12.27
C VAL A 67 -5.28 10.43 11.39
N ASP A 68 -4.35 11.10 10.70
CA ASP A 68 -3.26 10.44 9.97
C ASP A 68 -2.30 9.83 10.99
N ALA A 69 -2.02 8.53 10.85
CA ALA A 69 -0.99 7.89 11.65
C ALA A 69 0.44 8.22 11.21
N GLY A 70 0.64 9.18 10.31
CA GLY A 70 1.96 9.61 9.84
C GLY A 70 2.47 8.80 8.65
N ALA A 71 1.60 8.61 7.64
CA ALA A 71 2.00 7.92 6.42
C ALA A 71 3.02 8.76 5.65
N ILE A 72 4.04 8.10 5.11
CA ILE A 72 5.10 8.71 4.34
C ILE A 72 4.82 8.44 2.85
N PRO A 73 4.48 9.46 2.06
CA PRO A 73 4.31 9.30 0.62
C PRO A 73 5.67 9.07 -0.03
N VAL A 74 5.82 7.95 -0.75
CA VAL A 74 7.03 7.61 -1.49
C VAL A 74 6.68 6.96 -2.82
N THR A 75 7.53 7.13 -3.82
CA THR A 75 7.47 6.33 -5.05
C THR A 75 8.34 5.08 -4.91
N TRP A 76 8.19 4.10 -5.81
CA TRP A 76 9.09 2.95 -5.85
C TRP A 76 10.55 3.31 -6.12
N PRO A 77 10.87 4.23 -7.06
CA PRO A 77 12.21 4.78 -7.19
C PRO A 77 12.79 5.34 -5.88
N ASP A 78 12.00 6.08 -5.08
CA ASP A 78 12.47 6.61 -3.79
C ASP A 78 12.86 5.49 -2.82
N ILE A 79 12.07 4.40 -2.79
CA ILE A 79 12.35 3.21 -1.97
C ILE A 79 13.66 2.56 -2.41
N VAL A 80 13.87 2.40 -3.72
CA VAL A 80 15.10 1.84 -4.29
C VAL A 80 16.30 2.72 -3.96
N GLU A 81 16.18 4.03 -4.15
CA GLU A 81 17.25 4.99 -3.83
C GLU A 81 17.64 4.89 -2.35
N ALA A 82 16.65 4.86 -1.45
CA ALA A 82 16.88 4.69 -0.02
C ALA A 82 17.57 3.36 0.29
N PHE A 83 17.16 2.27 -0.35
CA PHE A 83 17.79 0.96 -0.18
C PHE A 83 19.26 0.96 -0.63
N VAL A 84 19.57 1.49 -1.81
CA VAL A 84 20.94 1.59 -2.33
C VAL A 84 21.78 2.45 -1.40
N ARG A 85 21.26 3.61 -0.98
CA ARG A 85 21.96 4.54 -0.08
C ARG A 85 22.32 3.91 1.26
N VAL A 86 21.41 3.14 1.86
CA VAL A 86 21.61 2.54 3.19
C VAL A 86 22.44 1.26 3.14
N THR A 87 22.29 0.46 2.08
CA THR A 87 22.89 -0.89 2.01
C THR A 87 24.13 -0.98 1.13
N GLY A 88 24.34 -0.03 0.22
CA GLY A 88 25.37 -0.08 -0.83
C GLY A 88 25.13 -1.14 -1.91
N LYS A 89 23.98 -1.83 -1.89
CA LYS A 89 23.66 -2.92 -2.82
C LYS A 89 22.94 -2.36 -4.05
N GLN A 90 23.32 -2.83 -5.22
CA GLN A 90 22.68 -2.44 -6.47
C GLN A 90 21.21 -2.87 -6.49
N ALA A 91 20.33 -1.96 -6.86
CA ALA A 91 18.90 -2.22 -6.93
C ALA A 91 18.21 -1.38 -7.98
N ARG A 92 17.06 -1.88 -8.46
CA ARG A 92 16.20 -1.17 -9.41
C ARG A 92 14.73 -1.50 -9.20
N THR A 93 13.88 -0.61 -9.68
CA THR A 93 12.43 -0.83 -9.76
C THR A 93 12.08 -1.67 -10.99
N MET A 94 11.02 -2.46 -10.90
CA MET A 94 10.42 -3.16 -12.04
C MET A 94 8.91 -3.09 -11.92
N PHE A 95 8.28 -2.32 -12.80
CA PHE A 95 6.82 -2.28 -12.88
C PHE A 95 6.34 -3.50 -13.65
N VAL A 96 5.50 -4.30 -13.02
CA VAL A 96 5.01 -5.59 -13.53
C VAL A 96 3.49 -5.60 -13.52
N SER A 97 2.88 -6.49 -14.31
CA SER A 97 1.45 -6.72 -14.17
C SER A 97 1.13 -7.35 -12.82
N GLN A 98 -0.11 -7.19 -12.38
CA GLN A 98 -0.59 -7.81 -11.15
C GLN A 98 -0.49 -9.34 -11.18
N GLU A 99 -0.75 -9.96 -12.34
CA GLU A 99 -0.56 -11.40 -12.57
C GLU A 99 0.91 -11.82 -12.34
N GLN A 100 1.85 -11.11 -12.99
CA GLN A 100 3.29 -11.36 -12.86
C GLN A 100 3.78 -11.19 -11.42
N TRP A 101 3.20 -10.24 -10.68
CA TRP A 101 3.51 -10.04 -9.28
C TRP A 101 3.03 -11.19 -8.40
N PHE A 102 1.82 -11.70 -8.63
CA PHE A 102 1.31 -12.88 -7.92
C PHE A 102 2.12 -14.14 -8.25
N GLU A 103 2.52 -14.35 -9.51
CA GLU A 103 3.45 -15.43 -9.86
C GLU A 103 4.79 -15.31 -9.11
N GLY A 104 5.30 -14.08 -8.96
CA GLY A 104 6.47 -13.78 -8.15
C GLY A 104 6.28 -14.09 -6.67
N ALA A 105 5.10 -13.79 -6.11
CA ALA A 105 4.73 -14.13 -4.74
C ALA A 105 4.68 -15.66 -4.52
N THR A 106 4.10 -16.41 -5.47
CA THR A 106 4.11 -17.88 -5.46
C THR A 106 5.51 -18.45 -5.43
N LYS A 107 6.43 -17.91 -6.23
CA LYS A 107 7.86 -18.32 -6.22
C LYS A 107 8.56 -18.03 -4.89
N LYS A 108 8.06 -17.07 -4.11
CA LYS A 108 8.54 -16.76 -2.75
C LYS A 108 7.86 -17.62 -1.66
N GLY A 109 6.99 -18.57 -2.04
CA GLY A 109 6.27 -19.43 -1.10
C GLY A 109 4.99 -18.84 -0.53
N MET A 110 4.46 -17.75 -1.12
CA MET A 110 3.17 -17.18 -0.76
C MET A 110 2.10 -17.64 -1.74
N ASP A 111 1.04 -18.28 -1.25
CA ASP A 111 -0.10 -18.70 -2.09
C ASP A 111 -1.08 -17.53 -2.29
N PRO A 112 -1.25 -16.99 -3.52
CA PRO A 112 -2.16 -15.89 -3.79
C PRO A 112 -3.63 -16.22 -3.52
N ASP A 113 -3.98 -17.50 -3.53
CA ASP A 113 -5.34 -17.99 -3.32
C ASP A 113 -5.55 -18.51 -1.89
N ALA A 114 -4.57 -18.28 -1.00
CA ALA A 114 -4.71 -18.56 0.42
C ALA A 114 -5.75 -17.61 1.08
N PRO A 115 -6.55 -18.15 2.02
CA PRO A 115 -7.45 -17.34 2.84
C PRO A 115 -6.66 -16.47 3.83
N LEU A 116 -7.14 -15.25 4.01
CA LEU A 116 -6.73 -14.33 5.06
C LEU A 116 -7.90 -14.08 6.02
N PRO A 117 -7.62 -13.84 7.32
CA PRO A 117 -6.30 -13.93 7.97
C PRO A 117 -5.79 -15.38 8.06
N MET A 118 -4.47 -15.57 8.13
CA MET A 118 -3.86 -16.89 8.24
C MET A 118 -4.45 -17.68 9.42
N GLY A 119 -4.97 -18.88 9.16
CA GLY A 119 -5.65 -19.71 10.16
C GLY A 119 -7.14 -19.41 10.33
N SER A 120 -7.75 -18.59 9.46
CA SER A 120 -9.19 -18.39 9.47
C SER A 120 -9.97 -19.66 9.11
N ASN A 121 -11.19 -19.77 9.63
CA ASN A 121 -12.11 -20.82 9.24
C ASN A 121 -12.60 -20.55 7.80
N PRO A 122 -12.50 -21.49 6.85
CA PRO A 122 -12.98 -21.31 5.48
C PRO A 122 -14.46 -20.93 5.37
N GLY A 123 -15.28 -21.23 6.39
CA GLY A 123 -16.69 -20.84 6.45
C GLY A 123 -16.96 -19.46 7.07
N ASP A 124 -15.94 -18.73 7.51
CA ASP A 124 -16.12 -17.40 8.09
C ASP A 124 -16.36 -16.37 6.96
N PRO A 125 -17.50 -15.64 6.98
CA PRO A 125 -17.81 -14.62 5.97
C PRO A 125 -16.81 -13.45 5.96
N ALA A 126 -16.00 -13.27 7.02
CA ALA A 126 -14.92 -12.30 7.06
C ALA A 126 -13.63 -12.77 6.38
N THR A 127 -13.56 -14.02 5.90
CA THR A 127 -12.40 -14.54 5.18
C THR A 127 -12.37 -13.99 3.76
N PHE A 128 -11.18 -13.54 3.32
CA PHE A 128 -10.97 -13.07 1.96
C PHE A 128 -9.65 -13.60 1.39
N LEU A 129 -9.56 -13.67 0.06
CA LEU A 129 -8.35 -14.16 -0.60
C LEU A 129 -7.24 -13.09 -0.58
N PHE A 130 -6.00 -13.54 -0.43
CA PHE A 130 -4.82 -12.68 -0.59
C PHE A 130 -4.87 -11.90 -1.92
N ARG A 131 -5.18 -12.58 -3.02
CA ARG A 131 -5.34 -11.99 -4.36
C ARG A 131 -6.36 -10.85 -4.38
N LYS A 132 -7.47 -10.97 -3.64
CA LYS A 132 -8.53 -9.95 -3.61
C LYS A 132 -8.07 -8.67 -2.91
N THR A 133 -7.29 -8.79 -1.84
CA THR A 133 -6.81 -7.66 -1.04
C THR A 133 -5.68 -6.91 -1.74
N PHE A 134 -4.61 -7.64 -2.09
CA PHE A 134 -3.45 -7.04 -2.76
C PHE A 134 -3.73 -6.69 -4.22
N GLY A 135 -4.76 -7.31 -4.80
CA GLY A 135 -5.34 -6.95 -6.09
C GLY A 135 -5.89 -5.52 -6.09
N ALA A 136 -6.73 -5.20 -5.11
CA ALA A 136 -7.34 -3.89 -4.97
C ALA A 136 -6.34 -2.80 -4.54
N TRP A 137 -5.31 -3.17 -3.78
CA TRP A 137 -4.29 -2.26 -3.25
C TRP A 137 -3.55 -1.48 -4.35
N GLY A 138 -3.11 -2.15 -5.43
CA GLY A 138 -2.43 -1.49 -6.55
C GLY A 138 -3.31 -0.42 -7.21
N GLY A 139 -4.61 -0.69 -7.37
CA GLY A 139 -5.57 0.28 -7.91
C GLY A 139 -5.78 1.50 -6.98
N THR A 140 -5.77 1.29 -5.67
CA THR A 140 -5.88 2.36 -4.67
C THR A 140 -4.66 3.29 -4.69
N CYS A 141 -3.45 2.75 -4.80
CA CYS A 141 -2.22 3.57 -4.89
C CYS A 141 -2.23 4.48 -6.13
N GLY A 142 -2.65 3.96 -7.29
CA GLY A 142 -2.81 4.77 -8.50
C GLY A 142 -3.84 5.89 -8.35
N ARG A 143 -4.89 5.71 -7.54
CA ARG A 143 -5.89 6.77 -7.27
C ARG A 143 -5.34 7.84 -6.33
N ILE A 144 -4.60 7.44 -5.30
CA ILE A 144 -3.91 8.37 -4.38
C ILE A 144 -2.89 9.22 -5.13
N THR A 145 -2.15 8.62 -6.08
CA THR A 145 -1.19 9.31 -6.94
C THR A 145 -1.82 10.49 -7.66
N ARG A 146 -2.96 10.25 -8.32
CA ARG A 146 -3.71 11.32 -9.02
C ARG A 146 -4.13 12.43 -8.08
N GLU A 147 -4.52 12.10 -6.85
CA GLU A 147 -4.91 13.09 -5.85
C GLU A 147 -3.72 13.88 -5.30
N VAL A 148 -2.57 13.24 -5.07
CA VAL A 148 -1.33 13.91 -4.66
C VAL A 148 -0.85 14.87 -5.75
N MET A 149 -0.82 14.43 -7.01
CA MET A 149 -0.46 15.28 -8.15
C MET A 149 -1.45 16.43 -8.34
N ARG A 150 -2.75 16.20 -8.07
CA ARG A 150 -3.76 17.27 -8.07
C ARG A 150 -3.48 18.32 -7.00
N LEU A 151 -3.18 17.90 -5.77
CA LEU A 151 -2.87 18.80 -4.66
C LEU A 151 -1.55 19.56 -4.88
N ALA A 152 -0.59 18.94 -5.58
CA ALA A 152 0.66 19.58 -6.00
C ALA A 152 0.48 20.57 -7.17
N GLY A 153 -0.69 20.60 -7.81
CA GLY A 153 -0.97 21.49 -8.95
C GLY A 153 -0.40 20.99 -10.28
N GLU A 154 -0.04 19.71 -10.37
CA GLU A 154 0.70 19.12 -11.51
C GLU A 154 -0.21 18.41 -12.53
N MET A 155 -1.52 18.31 -12.28
CA MET A 155 -2.50 17.71 -13.20
C MET A 155 -3.85 18.45 -13.21
N SER A 156 -4.37 18.76 -14.41
CA SER A 156 -5.78 19.11 -14.64
C SER A 156 -6.58 17.87 -15.03
N LEU A 157 -7.76 17.67 -14.43
CA LEU A 157 -8.62 16.49 -14.60
C LEU A 157 -9.01 16.25 -16.08
N PRO A 158 -9.05 14.99 -16.57
CA PRO A 158 -9.95 14.62 -17.65
C PRO A 158 -11.40 14.83 -17.20
N GLN A 159 -12.26 15.31 -18.10
CA GLN A 159 -13.68 15.51 -17.80
C GLN A 159 -14.36 14.21 -17.36
N GLU A 160 -15.20 14.34 -16.36
CA GLU A 160 -15.77 13.29 -15.50
C GLU A 160 -16.91 12.49 -16.17
N ASP A 161 -16.74 12.02 -17.42
CA ASP A 161 -17.87 11.44 -18.17
C ASP A 161 -17.77 9.95 -18.55
N ASP A 162 -16.68 9.22 -18.23
CA ASP A 162 -16.50 7.87 -18.80
C ASP A 162 -16.38 6.68 -17.83
N GLN A 163 -16.48 6.83 -16.50
CA GLN A 163 -16.48 5.65 -15.59
C GLN A 163 -17.33 5.81 -14.32
N GLN A 164 -18.64 5.59 -14.41
CA GLN A 164 -19.48 5.18 -13.27
C GLN A 164 -20.39 4.00 -13.65
N PRO A 165 -20.06 2.74 -13.29
CA PRO A 165 -20.90 1.58 -13.62
C PRO A 165 -22.07 1.33 -12.65
N TRP A 166 -22.50 2.30 -11.83
CA TRP A 166 -23.55 2.09 -10.80
C TRP A 166 -24.80 2.96 -10.94
N LYS A 167 -25.05 3.58 -12.10
CA LYS A 167 -26.34 4.21 -12.39
C LYS A 167 -27.11 3.46 -13.46
N SER A 168 -27.73 2.34 -13.06
CA SER A 168 -28.93 1.79 -13.69
C SER A 168 -29.43 0.59 -12.88
N GLY A 169 -30.63 0.73 -12.31
CA GLY A 169 -31.34 -0.30 -11.54
C GLY A 169 -32.20 0.30 -10.45
#